data_AF-A0A560CSP9-F1
#
_entry.id   AF-A0A560CSP9-F1
#
_cell.length_a   1.000
_cell.length_b   1.000
_cell.length_c   1.000
_cell.angle_alpha   90.00
_cell.angle_beta   90.00
_cell.angle_gamma   90.00
#
_symmetry.space_group_name_H-M   'P 1'
#
loop_
_entity.id
_entity.type
_entity.pdbx_description
1 polymer ?
#
loop_
_entity_poly.entity_id
_entity_poly.type
_entity_poly.pdbx_seq_one_letter_code
_entity_poly.pdbx_strand_id
1 'polypeptide(L)'
;MFPGVIEMKSSEVRGVCRENIESLEHWLRRLIDEVLLSAYGDYLNYQDANGNRIIKTKLVQDIMNRRAREPERYPRPVDAILLDDAIDIICKPDLYNNHFRKALDIAFPNGCQEARTFLQRIAAPRNNLAHANPISIRHAEQIICYTHDVIDSLKAYYEAIGMREEYNAPLILKVTDSFGASYVRQQCGVVHDGGITLSFYDNPQNSLRPGDNLTIEVEVDPSFSPDDYAISWASTKTIPNCNRPVLHLKIENKHVGQRFDIQCRITAKRDWHRMAMGADDFLIMYYKVLPPIA
;
A
#
# COMPACT_ATOMS: atom_id res chain seq x y z
N MET A 1 20.00 -36.51 -11.60
CA MET A 1 21.10 -35.52 -11.55
C MET A 1 20.51 -34.23 -12.12
N PHE A 2 20.11 -33.30 -11.26
CA PHE A 2 19.51 -32.03 -11.71
C PHE A 2 20.64 -31.06 -12.09
N PRO A 3 20.75 -30.63 -13.36
CA PRO A 3 21.72 -29.62 -13.77
C PRO A 3 21.10 -28.25 -13.49
N GLY A 4 21.74 -27.45 -12.64
CA GLY A 4 21.28 -26.07 -12.40
C GLY A 4 21.47 -25.51 -10.99
N VAL A 5 22.29 -26.13 -10.13
CA VAL A 5 22.75 -25.41 -8.93
C VAL A 5 23.91 -24.54 -9.37
N ILE A 6 23.63 -23.24 -9.45
CA ILE A 6 24.59 -22.16 -9.69
C ILE A 6 25.79 -22.39 -8.77
N GLU A 7 26.98 -22.52 -9.35
CA GLU A 7 28.24 -22.61 -8.60
C GLU A 7 28.59 -21.20 -8.07
N MET A 8 27.74 -20.68 -7.17
CA MET A 8 27.97 -19.41 -6.50
C MET A 8 29.17 -19.54 -5.57
N LYS A 9 30.03 -18.53 -5.56
CA LYS A 9 31.14 -18.50 -4.60
C LYS A 9 30.58 -18.43 -3.19
N SER A 10 31.22 -19.09 -2.23
CA SER A 10 30.80 -19.08 -0.81
C SER A 10 30.58 -17.67 -0.25
N SER A 11 31.35 -16.67 -0.71
CA SER A 11 31.15 -15.26 -0.37
C SER A 11 29.82 -14.67 -0.86
N GLU A 12 29.38 -15.04 -2.06
CA GLU A 12 28.12 -14.58 -2.66
C GLU A 12 26.92 -15.18 -1.93
N VAL A 13 26.98 -16.49 -1.64
CA VAL A 13 25.94 -17.18 -0.85
C VAL A 13 25.76 -16.53 0.52
N ARG A 14 26.86 -16.16 1.18
CA ARG A 14 26.83 -15.45 2.47
C ARG A 14 26.20 -14.07 2.35
N GLY A 15 26.51 -13.32 1.29
CA GLY A 15 25.92 -12.01 1.02
C GLY A 15 24.40 -12.10 0.89
N VAL A 16 23.92 -12.98 0.01
CA VAL A 16 22.49 -13.22 -0.20
C VAL A 16 21.79 -13.62 1.09
N CYS A 17 22.38 -14.52 1.89
CA CYS A 17 21.78 -14.93 3.15
C CYS A 17 21.68 -13.77 4.17
N ARG A 18 22.68 -12.87 4.23
CA ARG A 18 22.64 -11.69 5.11
C ARG A 18 21.53 -10.73 4.69
N GLU A 19 21.47 -10.41 3.41
CA GLU A 19 20.45 -9.50 2.85
C GLU A 19 19.04 -10.02 3.13
N ASN A 20 18.81 -11.32 2.97
CA ASN A 20 17.52 -11.94 3.30
C ASN A 20 17.20 -11.83 4.79
N ILE A 21 18.13 -12.14 5.68
CA ILE A 21 17.91 -12.01 7.13
C ILE A 21 17.65 -10.56 7.54
N GLU A 22 18.42 -9.61 7.01
CA GLU A 22 18.23 -8.18 7.29
C GLU A 22 16.85 -7.71 6.82
N SER A 23 16.44 -8.12 5.61
CA SER A 23 15.11 -7.86 5.08
C SER A 23 14.01 -8.45 5.99
N LEU A 24 14.16 -9.70 6.42
CA LEU A 24 13.24 -10.34 7.37
C LEU A 24 13.14 -9.57 8.68
N GLU A 25 14.29 -9.18 9.26
CA GLU A 25 14.33 -8.38 10.49
C GLU A 25 13.57 -7.06 10.33
N HIS A 26 13.76 -6.35 9.21
CA HIS A 26 13.03 -5.12 8.91
C HIS A 26 11.52 -5.34 8.82
N TRP A 27 11.09 -6.35 8.08
CA TRP A 27 9.68 -6.68 7.92
C TRP A 27 9.00 -7.07 9.24
N LEU A 28 9.66 -7.90 10.05
CA LEU A 28 9.14 -8.32 11.35
C LEU A 28 9.08 -7.15 12.34
N ARG A 29 10.13 -6.32 12.42
CA ARG A 29 10.13 -5.12 13.27
C ARG A 29 8.99 -4.18 12.89
N ARG A 30 8.78 -3.94 11.59
CA ARG A 30 7.68 -3.11 11.10
C ARG A 30 6.33 -3.66 11.53
N LEU A 31 6.09 -4.95 11.30
CA LEU A 31 4.85 -5.61 11.72
C LEU A 31 4.61 -5.48 13.23
N ILE A 32 5.63 -5.75 14.05
CA ILE A 32 5.55 -5.64 15.50
C ILE A 32 5.18 -4.21 15.91
N ASP A 33 5.86 -3.21 15.36
CA ASP A 33 5.63 -1.82 15.73
C ASP A 33 4.20 -1.39 15.37
N GLU A 34 3.80 -1.57 14.12
CA GLU A 34 2.51 -1.08 13.63
C GLU A 34 1.33 -1.75 14.35
N VAL A 35 1.40 -3.07 14.50
CA VAL A 35 0.31 -3.84 15.11
C VAL A 35 0.22 -3.60 16.61
N LEU A 36 1.33 -3.60 17.34
CA LEU A 36 1.30 -3.42 18.79
C LEU A 36 1.11 -1.96 19.20
N LEU A 37 1.64 -0.99 18.44
CA LEU A 37 1.36 0.44 18.67
C LEU A 37 -0.12 0.75 18.50
N SER A 38 -0.75 0.21 17.46
CA SER A 38 -2.19 0.35 17.22
C SER A 38 -3.03 -0.28 18.34
N ALA A 39 -2.64 -1.45 18.84
CA ALA A 39 -3.40 -2.17 19.87
C ALA A 39 -3.18 -1.66 21.30
N TYR A 40 -1.97 -1.18 21.63
CA TYR A 40 -1.55 -0.93 23.01
C TYR A 40 -0.90 0.43 23.26
N GLY A 41 -0.64 1.24 22.22
CA GLY A 41 0.15 2.46 22.36
C GLY A 41 1.61 2.14 22.69
N ASP A 42 2.12 2.61 23.84
CA ASP A 42 3.47 2.27 24.32
C ASP A 42 3.56 0.79 24.75
N TYR A 43 3.55 -0.11 23.77
CA TYR A 43 3.52 -1.56 23.96
C TYR A 43 4.76 -2.11 24.68
N LEU A 44 5.88 -1.37 24.65
CA LEU A 44 7.09 -1.74 25.39
C LEU A 44 6.89 -1.58 26.89
N ASN A 45 6.12 -0.57 27.33
CA ASN A 45 5.83 -0.31 28.74
C ASN A 45 4.41 -0.68 29.17
N TYR A 46 3.58 -1.14 28.25
CA TYR A 46 2.20 -1.53 28.52
C TYR A 46 2.10 -2.62 29.61
N GLN A 47 1.15 -2.40 30.52
CA GLN A 47 0.73 -3.35 31.54
C GLN A 47 -0.77 -3.57 31.42
N ASP A 48 -1.21 -4.83 31.50
CA ASP A 48 -2.63 -5.17 31.55
C ASP A 48 -3.24 -4.77 32.92
N ALA A 49 -4.56 -4.96 33.07
CA ALA A 49 -5.27 -4.67 34.32
C ALA A 49 -4.75 -5.47 35.53
N ASN A 50 -4.02 -6.56 35.30
CA ASN A 50 -3.42 -7.41 36.33
C ASN A 50 -1.93 -7.07 36.57
N GLY A 51 -1.38 -6.03 35.92
CA GLY A 51 0.02 -5.63 36.01
C GLY A 51 1.00 -6.48 35.19
N ASN A 52 0.50 -7.39 34.34
CA ASN A 52 1.35 -8.20 33.48
C ASN A 52 1.79 -7.39 32.25
N ARG A 53 3.08 -7.48 31.92
CA ARG A 53 3.63 -6.88 30.70
C ARG A 53 3.48 -7.82 29.52
N ILE A 54 3.14 -7.26 28.36
CA ILE A 54 3.12 -8.01 27.10
C ILE A 54 4.55 -8.35 26.63
N ILE A 55 5.49 -7.41 26.79
CA ILE A 55 6.92 -7.57 26.52
C ILE A 55 7.67 -7.74 27.84
N LYS A 56 8.53 -8.76 27.93
CA LYS A 56 9.32 -9.05 29.13
C LYS A 56 10.22 -7.86 29.49
N THR A 57 10.28 -7.50 30.77
CA THR A 57 11.09 -6.37 31.27
C THR A 57 12.56 -6.46 30.85
N LYS A 58 13.14 -7.67 30.87
CA LYS A 58 14.52 -7.91 30.43
C LYS A 58 14.73 -7.52 28.96
N LEU A 59 13.80 -7.89 28.09
CA LEU A 59 13.88 -7.55 26.66
C LEU A 59 13.79 -6.02 26.45
N VAL A 60 12.90 -5.34 27.18
CA VAL A 60 12.81 -3.87 27.14
C VAL A 60 14.13 -3.23 27.57
N GLN A 61 14.74 -3.71 28.65
CA GLN A 61 16.04 -3.22 29.11
C GLN A 61 17.14 -3.45 28.07
N ASP A 62 17.19 -4.63 27.46
CA ASP A 62 18.18 -4.95 26.43
C ASP A 62 18.02 -4.05 25.19
N ILE A 63 16.79 -3.78 24.75
CA ILE A 63 16.47 -2.84 23.67
C ILE A 63 16.97 -1.43 24.00
N MET A 64 16.64 -0.92 25.19
CA MET A 64 17.04 0.43 25.61
C MET A 64 18.55 0.56 25.74
N ASN A 65 19.22 -0.46 26.26
CA ASN A 65 20.68 -0.50 26.37
C ASN A 65 21.37 -0.53 25.00
N ARG A 66 20.87 -1.31 24.04
CA ARG A 66 21.40 -1.33 22.65
C ARG A 66 21.25 0.04 21.99
N ARG A 67 20.06 0.65 22.10
CA ARG A 67 19.78 1.98 21.57
C ARG A 67 20.66 3.06 22.18
N ALA A 68 20.90 3.01 23.49
CA ALA A 68 21.79 3.96 24.16
C ALA A 68 23.26 3.83 23.69
N ARG A 69 23.70 2.61 23.33
CA ARG A 69 25.06 2.36 22.82
C ARG A 69 25.24 2.75 21.36
N GLU A 70 24.24 2.50 20.52
CA GLU A 70 24.30 2.74 19.07
C GLU A 70 23.07 3.53 18.58
N PRO A 71 22.91 4.80 18.98
CA PRO A 71 21.69 5.57 18.72
C PRO A 71 21.45 5.89 17.25
N GLU A 72 22.53 6.06 16.47
CA GLU A 72 22.44 6.28 15.02
C GLU A 72 21.96 5.04 14.27
N ARG A 73 22.35 3.85 14.76
CA ARG A 73 21.93 2.57 14.19
C ARG A 73 20.49 2.21 14.57
N TYR A 74 20.08 2.60 15.77
CA TYR A 74 18.78 2.28 16.34
C TYR A 74 17.98 3.54 16.70
N PRO A 75 17.46 4.27 15.69
CA PRO A 75 16.78 5.54 15.93
C PRO A 75 15.51 5.35 16.78
N ARG A 76 14.73 4.28 16.54
CA ARG A 76 13.56 3.91 17.33
C ARG A 76 13.84 2.68 18.20
N PRO A 77 13.11 2.49 19.32
CA PRO A 77 13.22 1.29 20.14
C PRO A 77 13.02 -0.02 19.37
N VAL A 78 12.06 -0.06 18.45
CA VAL A 78 11.78 -1.28 17.65
C VAL A 78 12.96 -1.67 16.75
N ASP A 79 13.76 -0.71 16.31
CA ASP A 79 14.91 -0.96 15.44
C ASP A 79 16.01 -1.75 16.17
N ALA A 80 16.04 -1.69 17.51
CA ALA A 80 16.98 -2.44 18.35
C ALA A 80 16.52 -3.88 18.68
N ILE A 81 15.36 -4.33 18.22
CA ILE A 81 14.88 -5.72 18.39
C ILE A 81 15.70 -6.65 17.48
N LEU A 82 16.30 -7.72 18.01
CA LEU A 82 17.02 -8.71 17.19
C LEU A 82 16.07 -9.76 16.62
N LEU A 83 16.50 -10.53 15.62
CA LEU A 83 15.67 -11.57 15.01
C LEU A 83 15.08 -12.55 16.03
N ASP A 84 15.88 -13.06 16.97
CA ASP A 84 15.41 -14.00 18.00
C ASP A 84 14.34 -13.35 18.89
N ASP A 85 14.53 -12.08 19.28
CA ASP A 85 13.57 -11.31 20.05
C ASP A 85 12.26 -11.11 19.25
N ALA A 86 12.37 -10.81 17.96
CA ALA A 86 11.23 -10.63 17.06
C ALA A 86 10.44 -11.93 16.90
N ILE A 87 11.11 -13.07 16.71
CA ILE A 87 10.50 -14.41 16.64
C ILE A 87 9.75 -14.71 17.94
N ASP A 88 10.35 -14.42 19.09
CA ASP A 88 9.70 -14.66 20.38
C ASP A 88 8.46 -13.80 20.60
N ILE A 89 8.46 -12.54 20.11
CA ILE A 89 7.30 -11.65 20.17
C ILE A 89 6.18 -12.17 19.26
N ILE A 90 6.47 -12.39 17.98
CA ILE A 90 5.44 -12.76 17.00
C ILE A 90 4.86 -14.15 17.29
N CYS A 91 5.68 -15.08 17.81
CA CYS A 91 5.25 -16.43 18.17
C CYS A 91 4.81 -16.55 19.65
N LYS A 92 4.53 -15.46 20.35
CA LYS A 92 3.86 -15.52 21.67
C LYS A 92 2.39 -15.91 21.44
N PRO A 93 1.86 -17.00 22.01
CA PRO A 93 0.54 -17.54 21.63
C PRO A 93 -0.59 -16.51 21.63
N ASP A 94 -0.71 -15.69 22.68
CA ASP A 94 -1.76 -14.68 22.77
C ASP A 94 -1.59 -13.57 21.71
N LEU A 95 -0.36 -13.13 21.46
CA LEU A 95 -0.12 -12.10 20.45
C LEU A 95 -0.27 -12.65 19.04
N TYR A 96 0.19 -13.88 18.80
CA TYR A 96 0.03 -14.53 17.50
C TYR A 96 -1.46 -14.61 17.14
N ASN A 97 -2.27 -15.21 18.02
CA ASN A 97 -3.67 -15.47 17.72
C ASN A 97 -4.50 -14.18 17.60
N ASN A 98 -4.23 -13.19 18.45
CA ASN A 98 -5.03 -11.97 18.49
C ASN A 98 -4.58 -10.93 17.44
N HIS A 99 -3.30 -10.90 17.10
CA HIS A 99 -2.70 -9.77 16.38
C HIS A 99 -1.93 -10.16 15.12
N PHE A 100 -1.08 -11.20 15.17
CA PHE A 100 -0.16 -11.51 14.06
C PHE A 100 -0.66 -12.58 13.09
N ARG A 101 -1.67 -13.37 13.46
CA ARG A 101 -2.14 -14.50 12.66
C ARG A 101 -2.50 -14.07 11.24
N LYS A 102 -3.29 -13.00 11.09
CA LYS A 102 -3.69 -12.49 9.78
C LYS A 102 -2.51 -12.16 8.87
N ALA A 103 -1.41 -11.67 9.44
CA ALA A 103 -0.22 -11.29 8.69
C ALA A 103 0.65 -12.49 8.28
N LEU A 104 0.56 -13.59 9.02
CA LEU A 104 1.43 -14.76 8.89
C LEU A 104 0.70 -16.01 8.37
N ASP A 105 -0.61 -15.96 8.17
CA ASP A 105 -1.45 -17.13 7.85
C ASP A 105 -1.07 -17.79 6.51
N ILE A 106 -0.58 -17.01 5.54
CA ILE A 106 -0.15 -17.55 4.24
C ILE A 106 1.15 -18.35 4.39
N ALA A 107 2.10 -17.83 5.18
CA ALA A 107 3.35 -18.54 5.46
C ALA A 107 3.15 -19.75 6.39
N PHE A 108 2.26 -19.61 7.38
CA PHE A 108 2.09 -20.56 8.48
C PHE A 108 0.60 -20.86 8.76
N PRO A 109 -0.07 -21.58 7.84
CA PRO A 109 -1.52 -21.85 7.92
C PRO A 109 -1.90 -22.73 9.13
N ASN A 110 -0.95 -23.50 9.67
CA ASN A 110 -1.14 -24.34 10.84
C ASN A 110 -0.89 -23.60 12.18
N GLY A 111 -0.64 -22.29 12.11
CA GLY A 111 -0.66 -21.39 13.25
C GLY A 111 0.68 -21.25 14.01
N CYS A 112 0.58 -20.78 15.26
CA CYS A 112 1.73 -20.26 16.02
C CYS A 112 2.90 -21.26 16.19
N GLN A 113 2.60 -22.55 16.36
CA GLN A 113 3.65 -23.56 16.59
C GLN A 113 4.42 -23.88 15.30
N GLU A 114 3.73 -23.86 14.16
CA GLU A 114 4.35 -23.97 12.84
C GLU A 114 5.29 -22.77 12.61
N ALA A 115 4.77 -21.55 12.80
CA ALA A 115 5.54 -20.32 12.68
C ALA A 115 6.83 -20.38 13.51
N ARG A 116 6.71 -20.75 14.80
CA ARG A 116 7.86 -20.88 15.70
C ARG A 116 8.88 -21.89 15.18
N THR A 117 8.42 -23.06 14.73
CA THR A 117 9.29 -24.14 14.23
C THR A 117 10.10 -23.69 13.02
N PHE A 118 9.45 -23.03 12.06
CA PHE A 118 10.10 -22.61 10.81
C PHE A 118 11.02 -21.40 11.00
N LEU A 119 10.59 -20.41 11.77
CA LEU A 119 11.42 -19.24 12.08
C LEU A 119 12.67 -19.63 12.90
N GLN A 120 12.57 -20.58 13.83
CA GLN A 120 13.72 -21.09 14.58
C GLN A 120 14.75 -21.82 13.70
N ARG A 121 14.35 -22.34 12.53
CA ARG A 121 15.29 -22.92 11.55
C ARG A 121 16.18 -21.87 10.89
N ILE A 122 15.80 -20.58 10.94
CA ILE A 122 16.61 -19.47 10.45
C ILE A 122 17.63 -19.02 11.51
N ALA A 123 17.29 -19.12 12.80
CA ALA A 123 18.11 -18.64 13.91
C ALA A 123 19.53 -19.25 13.97
N ALA A 124 19.64 -20.57 13.80
CA ALA A 124 20.95 -21.25 13.82
C ALA A 124 21.85 -20.84 12.64
N PRO A 125 21.40 -20.88 11.37
CA PRO A 125 22.11 -20.31 10.24
C PRO A 125 22.50 -18.83 10.42
N ARG A 126 21.61 -18.01 10.98
CA ARG A 126 21.88 -16.60 11.28
C ARG A 126 23.02 -16.43 12.28
N ASN A 127 23.06 -17.24 13.34
CA ASN A 127 24.16 -17.20 14.31
C ASN A 127 25.50 -17.60 13.67
N ASN A 128 25.49 -18.58 12.76
CA ASN A 128 26.70 -18.90 11.99
C ASN A 128 27.18 -17.73 11.12
N LEU A 129 26.27 -16.98 10.49
CA LEU A 129 26.60 -15.77 9.73
C LEU A 129 27.25 -14.68 10.60
N ALA A 130 26.72 -14.49 11.80
CA ALA A 130 27.19 -13.48 12.75
C ALA A 130 28.61 -13.78 13.27
N HIS A 131 28.94 -15.05 13.50
CA HIS A 131 30.26 -15.48 14.00
C HIS A 131 31.26 -15.85 12.90
N ALA A 132 30.98 -15.49 11.65
CA ALA A 132 31.82 -15.84 10.50
C ALA A 132 32.05 -17.35 10.29
N ASN A 133 31.17 -18.20 10.85
CA ASN A 133 31.23 -19.65 10.71
C ASN A 133 30.80 -20.12 9.30
N PRO A 134 31.19 -21.32 8.86
CA PRO A 134 30.75 -21.88 7.59
C PRO A 134 29.23 -22.05 7.50
N ILE A 135 28.70 -21.90 6.29
CA ILE A 135 27.29 -22.10 5.97
C ILE A 135 27.21 -23.17 4.90
N SER A 136 26.42 -24.20 5.18
CA SER A 136 26.13 -25.23 4.19
C SER A 136 25.11 -24.69 3.18
N ILE A 137 25.08 -25.30 2.00
CA ILE A 137 24.02 -25.04 1.01
C ILE A 137 22.64 -25.20 1.65
N ARG A 138 22.47 -26.22 2.50
CA ARG A 138 21.22 -26.46 3.22
C ARG A 138 20.81 -25.31 4.13
N HIS A 139 21.76 -24.72 4.86
CA HIS A 139 21.48 -23.54 5.69
C HIS A 139 21.09 -22.33 4.83
N ALA A 140 21.73 -22.16 3.67
CA ALA A 140 21.39 -21.08 2.74
C ALA A 140 19.97 -21.25 2.18
N GLU A 141 19.60 -22.46 1.74
CA GLU A 141 18.23 -22.78 1.31
C GLU A 141 17.19 -22.46 2.39
N GLN A 142 17.46 -22.86 3.64
CA GLN A 142 16.56 -22.58 4.76
C GLN A 142 16.34 -21.09 4.98
N ILE A 143 17.43 -20.30 4.96
CA ILE A 143 17.32 -18.84 5.08
C ILE A 143 16.48 -18.29 3.94
N ILE A 144 16.81 -18.62 2.69
CA ILE A 144 16.19 -18.03 1.51
C ILE A 144 14.71 -18.40 1.43
N CYS A 145 14.35 -19.67 1.58
CA CYS A 145 12.96 -20.10 1.46
C CYS A 145 12.10 -19.53 2.59
N TYR A 146 12.47 -19.75 3.85
CA TYR A 146 11.63 -19.34 4.97
C TYR A 146 11.55 -17.81 5.14
N THR A 147 12.58 -17.08 4.70
CA THR A 147 12.50 -15.62 4.64
C THR A 147 11.47 -15.17 3.60
N HIS A 148 11.54 -15.71 2.38
CA HIS A 148 10.61 -15.33 1.32
C HIS A 148 9.17 -15.69 1.65
N ASP A 149 8.93 -16.88 2.22
CA ASP A 149 7.58 -17.30 2.64
C ASP A 149 6.96 -16.26 3.60
N VAL A 150 7.73 -15.80 4.59
CA VAL A 150 7.27 -14.77 5.55
C VAL A 150 7.08 -13.43 4.85
N ILE A 151 8.06 -12.96 4.09
CA ILE A 151 7.99 -11.66 3.42
C ILE A 151 6.79 -11.59 2.46
N ASP A 152 6.53 -12.64 1.70
CA ASP A 152 5.41 -12.67 0.75
C ASP A 152 4.06 -12.74 1.48
N SER A 153 3.98 -13.48 2.60
CA SER A 153 2.81 -13.41 3.50
C SER A 153 2.56 -12.00 4.02
N LEU A 154 3.61 -11.28 4.43
CA LEU A 154 3.50 -9.91 4.91
C LEU A 154 3.10 -8.94 3.80
N LYS A 155 3.67 -9.06 2.59
CA LYS A 155 3.26 -8.25 1.43
C LYS A 155 1.77 -8.44 1.14
N ALA A 156 1.29 -9.68 1.12
CA ALA A 156 -0.12 -9.98 0.89
C ALA A 156 -1.02 -9.41 2.01
N TYR A 157 -0.56 -9.45 3.27
CA TYR A 157 -1.26 -8.81 4.38
C TYR A 157 -1.35 -7.28 4.20
N TYR A 158 -0.23 -6.62 3.91
CA TYR A 158 -0.20 -5.16 3.69
C TYR A 158 -1.01 -4.75 2.46
N GLU A 159 -1.03 -5.58 1.42
CA GLU A 159 -1.92 -5.41 0.28
C GLU A 159 -3.40 -5.50 0.69
N ALA A 160 -3.78 -6.50 1.47
CA ALA A 160 -5.15 -6.69 1.93
C ALA A 160 -5.66 -5.54 2.83
N ILE A 161 -4.77 -4.83 3.54
CA ILE A 161 -5.13 -3.65 4.35
C ILE A 161 -4.90 -2.32 3.63
N GLY A 162 -4.67 -2.34 2.31
CA GLY A 162 -4.56 -1.14 1.47
C GLY A 162 -3.25 -0.36 1.64
N MET A 163 -2.19 -0.98 2.18
CA MET A 163 -0.87 -0.36 2.38
C MET A 163 0.13 -0.70 1.26
N ARG A 164 -0.35 -1.23 0.12
CA ARG A 164 0.47 -1.47 -1.08
C ARG A 164 0.65 -0.20 -1.93
N GLU A 165 -0.37 0.66 -1.98
CA GLU A 165 -0.27 1.94 -2.70
C GLU A 165 0.38 2.99 -1.80
N GLU A 166 1.30 3.79 -2.36
CA GLU A 166 1.95 4.91 -1.65
C GLU A 166 0.91 5.87 -1.02
N TYR A 167 -0.29 5.91 -1.60
CA TYR A 167 -1.43 6.68 -1.11
C TYR A 167 -2.71 5.83 -1.20
N ASN A 168 -3.21 5.35 -0.05
CA ASN A 168 -4.50 4.65 0.04
C ASN A 168 -5.67 5.64 -0.09
N ALA A 169 -5.99 6.06 -1.31
CA ALA A 169 -6.96 7.11 -1.59
C ALA A 169 -7.93 6.71 -2.73
N PRO A 170 -9.17 7.22 -2.75
CA PRO A 170 -10.17 6.84 -3.75
C PRO A 170 -9.77 7.35 -5.15
N LEU A 171 -9.68 6.42 -6.10
CA LEU A 171 -9.32 6.70 -7.50
C LEU A 171 -10.50 6.44 -8.45
N ILE A 172 -10.57 7.19 -9.54
CA ILE A 172 -11.46 6.93 -10.68
C ILE A 172 -10.88 5.74 -11.48
N LEU A 173 -11.62 4.63 -11.50
CA LEU A 173 -11.25 3.42 -12.23
C LEU A 173 -11.76 3.41 -13.67
N LYS A 174 -12.91 4.04 -13.91
CA LYS A 174 -13.57 4.05 -15.21
C LYS A 174 -14.39 5.32 -15.43
N VAL A 175 -14.47 5.75 -16.68
CA VAL A 175 -15.27 6.88 -17.15
C VAL A 175 -16.16 6.43 -18.30
N THR A 176 -17.44 6.72 -18.23
CA THR A 176 -18.42 6.44 -19.29
C THR A 176 -19.07 7.75 -19.74
N ASP A 177 -19.24 7.96 -21.05
CA ASP A 177 -19.93 9.12 -21.59
C ASP A 177 -21.22 8.77 -22.35
N SER A 178 -22.03 9.78 -22.67
CA SER A 178 -23.30 9.63 -23.39
C SER A 178 -23.15 9.21 -24.85
N PHE A 179 -21.94 9.20 -25.41
CA PHE A 179 -21.67 8.66 -26.74
C PHE A 179 -21.47 7.15 -26.72
N GLY A 180 -21.63 6.51 -25.55
CA GLY A 180 -21.47 5.07 -25.36
C GLY A 180 -20.00 4.65 -25.24
N ALA A 181 -19.07 5.61 -25.12
CA ALA A 181 -17.67 5.31 -24.92
C ALA A 181 -17.39 5.06 -23.43
N SER A 182 -16.59 4.03 -23.16
CA SER A 182 -16.17 3.62 -21.82
C SER A 182 -14.66 3.47 -21.80
N TYR A 183 -14.01 4.21 -20.91
CA TYR A 183 -12.56 4.26 -20.76
C TYR A 183 -12.17 3.75 -19.38
N VAL A 184 -11.34 2.72 -19.31
CA VAL A 184 -10.70 2.33 -18.04
C VAL A 184 -9.49 3.22 -17.78
N ARG A 185 -9.13 3.42 -16.51
CA ARG A 185 -8.05 4.34 -16.10
C ARG A 185 -6.76 4.18 -16.89
N GLN A 186 -6.34 2.94 -17.17
CA GLN A 186 -5.09 2.65 -17.89
C GLN A 186 -5.11 3.10 -19.36
N GLN A 187 -6.29 3.35 -19.94
CA GLN A 187 -6.46 3.85 -21.30
C GLN A 187 -6.47 5.39 -21.37
N CYS A 188 -6.58 6.05 -20.22
CA CYS A 188 -6.62 7.51 -20.15
C CYS A 188 -5.20 8.09 -20.18
N GLY A 189 -5.06 9.32 -20.69
CA GLY A 189 -3.82 10.07 -20.52
C GLY A 189 -3.62 10.44 -19.04
N VAL A 190 -2.38 10.78 -18.66
CA VAL A 190 -2.06 11.23 -17.30
C VAL A 190 -2.01 12.75 -17.25
N VAL A 191 -2.53 13.34 -16.18
CA VAL A 191 -2.48 14.79 -15.92
C VAL A 191 -2.20 15.06 -14.44
N HIS A 192 -1.56 16.19 -14.14
CA HIS A 192 -1.15 16.56 -12.78
C HIS A 192 -0.36 15.42 -12.09
N ASP A 193 -0.49 15.31 -10.77
CA ASP A 193 0.18 14.33 -9.91
C ASP A 193 -0.50 12.94 -9.99
N GLY A 194 -0.74 12.44 -11.21
CA GLY A 194 -1.31 11.12 -11.45
C GLY A 194 -2.84 11.06 -11.50
N GLY A 195 -3.50 12.16 -11.91
CA GLY A 195 -4.89 12.15 -12.38
C GLY A 195 -4.99 11.70 -13.85
N ILE A 196 -6.21 11.63 -14.38
CA ILE A 196 -6.50 11.16 -15.74
C ILE A 196 -7.05 12.24 -16.66
N THR A 197 -6.80 12.12 -17.96
CA THR A 197 -7.35 13.01 -18.99
C THR A 197 -7.85 12.26 -20.22
N LEU A 198 -8.95 12.75 -20.78
CA LEU A 198 -9.51 12.34 -22.06
C LEU A 198 -9.70 13.56 -22.96
N SER A 199 -9.22 13.47 -24.20
CA SER A 199 -9.31 14.55 -25.19
C SER A 199 -10.08 14.11 -26.42
N PHE A 200 -11.14 14.85 -26.75
CA PHE A 200 -12.00 14.59 -27.89
C PHE A 200 -11.95 15.71 -28.95
N TYR A 201 -10.99 16.64 -28.84
CA TYR A 201 -10.88 17.77 -29.78
C TYR A 201 -10.78 17.36 -31.23
N ASP A 202 -10.00 16.31 -31.49
CA ASP A 202 -9.70 15.83 -32.84
C ASP A 202 -10.66 14.73 -33.29
N ASN A 203 -11.70 14.43 -32.49
CA ASN A 203 -12.73 13.46 -32.85
C ASN A 203 -14.06 14.16 -33.21
N PRO A 204 -14.40 14.27 -34.51
CA PRO A 204 -15.64 14.88 -34.95
C PRO A 204 -16.90 14.20 -34.39
N GLN A 205 -16.84 12.91 -34.08
CA GLN A 205 -17.99 12.13 -33.57
C GLN A 205 -18.39 12.52 -32.13
N ASN A 206 -17.48 13.14 -31.38
CA ASN A 206 -17.71 13.64 -30.03
C ASN A 206 -17.90 15.16 -29.98
N SER A 207 -18.06 15.81 -31.14
CA SER A 207 -18.34 17.24 -31.18
C SER A 207 -19.78 17.51 -30.74
N LEU A 208 -19.94 18.49 -29.85
CA LEU A 208 -21.22 18.87 -29.25
C LEU A 208 -21.77 20.14 -29.90
N ARG A 209 -23.07 20.38 -29.75
CA ARG A 209 -23.77 21.61 -30.12
C ARG A 209 -24.76 22.04 -29.04
N PRO A 210 -25.12 23.34 -29.00
CA PRO A 210 -26.23 23.81 -28.15
C PRO A 210 -27.50 22.99 -28.40
N GLY A 211 -28.10 22.49 -27.32
CA GLY A 211 -29.25 21.58 -27.36
C GLY A 211 -28.91 20.13 -27.02
N ASP A 212 -27.66 19.70 -27.20
CA ASP A 212 -27.22 18.35 -26.86
C ASP A 212 -27.23 18.11 -25.34
N ASN A 213 -27.45 16.86 -24.94
CA ASN A 213 -27.32 16.42 -23.56
C ASN A 213 -26.06 15.56 -23.43
N LEU A 214 -25.10 16.05 -22.65
CA LEU A 214 -23.90 15.31 -22.28
C LEU A 214 -24.13 14.66 -20.92
N THR A 215 -23.91 13.35 -20.84
CA THR A 215 -23.85 12.64 -19.56
C THR A 215 -22.46 12.04 -19.39
N ILE A 216 -21.86 12.23 -18.22
CA ILE A 216 -20.58 11.65 -17.86
C ILE A 216 -20.76 10.95 -16.52
N GLU A 217 -20.33 9.69 -16.45
CA GLU A 217 -20.34 8.88 -15.25
C GLU A 217 -18.91 8.43 -14.92
N VAL A 218 -18.54 8.58 -13.64
CA VAL A 218 -17.28 8.04 -13.12
C VAL A 218 -17.54 6.90 -12.15
N GLU A 219 -16.76 5.84 -12.28
CA GLU A 219 -16.71 4.73 -11.33
C GLU A 219 -15.48 4.92 -10.45
N VAL A 220 -15.70 5.21 -9.17
CA VAL A 220 -14.65 5.32 -8.15
C VAL A 220 -14.41 3.94 -7.55
N ASP A 221 -13.17 3.67 -7.11
CA ASP A 221 -12.78 2.40 -6.48
C ASP A 221 -13.80 1.96 -5.40
N PRO A 222 -14.48 0.80 -5.59
CA PRO A 222 -15.50 0.32 -4.69
C PRO A 222 -14.97 -0.10 -3.31
N SER A 223 -13.64 -0.17 -3.13
CA SER A 223 -13.03 -0.40 -1.81
C SER A 223 -13.26 0.76 -0.83
N PHE A 224 -13.63 1.96 -1.33
CA PHE A 224 -13.95 3.14 -0.52
C PHE A 224 -15.45 3.38 -0.43
N SER A 225 -15.95 3.65 0.78
CA SER A 225 -17.35 4.05 0.95
C SER A 225 -17.61 5.41 0.29
N PRO A 226 -18.74 5.61 -0.42
CA PRO A 226 -19.15 6.92 -0.92
C PRO A 226 -19.26 8.00 0.17
N ASP A 227 -19.43 7.61 1.43
CA ASP A 227 -19.46 8.53 2.56
C ASP A 227 -18.06 9.04 2.97
N ASP A 228 -16.99 8.38 2.52
CA ASP A 228 -15.60 8.71 2.90
C ASP A 228 -14.94 9.73 1.97
N TYR A 229 -15.61 10.13 0.89
CA TYR A 229 -15.11 11.11 -0.06
C TYR A 229 -16.19 12.04 -0.60
N ALA A 230 -15.77 13.09 -1.30
CA ALA A 230 -16.62 14.02 -2.00
C ALA A 230 -16.24 14.04 -3.48
N ILE A 231 -17.26 14.12 -4.33
CA ILE A 231 -17.11 14.37 -5.76
C ILE A 231 -17.48 15.82 -6.02
N SER A 232 -16.74 16.50 -6.88
CA SER A 232 -17.12 17.83 -7.38
C SER A 232 -16.81 17.95 -8.86
N TRP A 233 -17.75 18.56 -9.58
CA TRP A 233 -17.62 18.85 -11.01
C TRP A 233 -17.39 20.34 -11.24
N ALA A 234 -16.45 20.65 -12.13
CA ALA A 234 -16.12 22.03 -12.50
C ALA A 234 -15.80 22.14 -14.00
N SER A 235 -15.78 23.37 -14.50
CA SER A 235 -15.40 23.70 -15.88
C SER A 235 -14.98 25.16 -15.93
N THR A 236 -14.19 25.56 -16.94
CA THR A 236 -13.96 26.99 -17.22
C THR A 236 -15.24 27.74 -17.59
N LYS A 237 -16.29 27.04 -18.01
CA LYS A 237 -17.61 27.61 -18.30
C LYS A 237 -18.65 27.12 -17.31
N THR A 238 -19.70 27.90 -17.09
CA THR A 238 -20.70 27.62 -16.06
C THR A 238 -21.44 26.30 -16.33
N ILE A 239 -21.23 25.31 -15.47
CA ILE A 239 -21.99 24.07 -15.42
C ILE A 239 -22.81 23.98 -14.13
N PRO A 240 -23.84 23.12 -14.05
CA PRO A 240 -24.56 22.88 -12.81
C PRO A 240 -23.62 22.39 -11.71
N ASN A 241 -23.85 22.84 -10.47
CA ASN A 241 -23.16 22.25 -9.34
C ASN A 241 -23.60 20.78 -9.21
N CYS A 242 -22.63 19.87 -9.24
CA CYS A 242 -22.87 18.44 -9.11
C CYS A 242 -21.85 17.85 -8.15
N ASN A 243 -22.35 17.04 -7.22
CA ASN A 243 -21.58 16.33 -6.21
C ASN A 243 -21.80 14.81 -6.25
N ARG A 244 -22.25 14.30 -7.40
CA ARG A 244 -22.55 12.89 -7.64
C ARG A 244 -21.57 12.30 -8.65
N PRO A 245 -21.43 10.97 -8.73
CA PRO A 245 -20.59 10.32 -9.74
C PRO A 245 -21.06 10.55 -11.19
N VAL A 246 -22.31 10.98 -11.37
CA VAL A 246 -22.91 11.24 -12.68
C VAL A 246 -23.18 12.73 -12.85
N LEU A 247 -22.61 13.32 -13.90
CA LEU A 247 -22.91 14.66 -14.37
C LEU A 247 -23.88 14.60 -15.55
N HIS A 248 -24.97 15.35 -15.46
CA HIS A 248 -25.87 15.63 -16.59
C HIS A 248 -25.76 17.10 -16.96
N LEU A 249 -25.34 17.38 -18.21
CA LEU A 249 -25.12 18.73 -18.70
C LEU A 249 -25.87 18.94 -20.02
N LYS A 250 -26.79 19.91 -20.04
CA LYS A 250 -27.34 20.44 -21.28
C LYS A 250 -26.39 21.46 -21.89
N ILE A 251 -26.01 21.26 -23.14
CA ILE A 251 -25.11 22.15 -23.86
C ILE A 251 -25.89 23.39 -24.31
N GLU A 252 -25.29 24.57 -24.13
CA GLU A 252 -25.89 25.88 -24.37
C GLU A 252 -24.91 26.74 -25.17
N ASN A 253 -25.39 27.87 -25.71
CA ASN A 253 -24.56 28.80 -26.49
C ASN A 253 -23.32 29.27 -25.72
N LYS A 254 -23.42 29.45 -24.40
CA LYS A 254 -22.26 29.84 -23.57
C LYS A 254 -21.14 28.79 -23.61
N HIS A 255 -21.45 27.52 -23.86
CA HIS A 255 -20.49 26.42 -23.95
C HIS A 255 -19.72 26.36 -25.28
N VAL A 256 -20.18 27.04 -26.34
CA VAL A 256 -19.54 27.06 -27.67
C VAL A 256 -18.07 27.49 -27.61
N GLY A 257 -17.19 26.67 -28.18
CA GLY A 257 -15.75 26.94 -28.18
C GLY A 257 -14.94 25.75 -28.71
N GLN A 258 -13.73 26.05 -29.19
CA GLN A 258 -12.80 24.99 -29.63
C GLN A 258 -12.33 24.11 -28.47
N ARG A 259 -12.26 24.70 -27.26
CA ARG A 259 -11.78 24.06 -26.03
C ARG A 259 -12.84 24.20 -24.93
N PHE A 260 -13.66 23.18 -24.70
CA PHE A 260 -14.58 23.12 -23.55
C PHE A 260 -14.16 21.98 -22.63
N ASP A 261 -13.76 22.32 -21.41
CA ASP A 261 -13.29 21.36 -20.42
C ASP A 261 -14.40 20.99 -19.42
N ILE A 262 -14.38 19.75 -18.95
CA ILE A 262 -15.16 19.29 -17.80
C ILE A 262 -14.19 18.57 -16.88
N GLN A 263 -14.19 18.96 -15.62
CA GLN A 263 -13.29 18.47 -14.60
C GLN A 263 -14.10 17.76 -13.52
N CYS A 264 -13.62 16.59 -13.09
CA CYS A 264 -14.15 15.88 -11.92
C CYS A 264 -13.03 15.71 -10.90
N ARG A 265 -13.30 16.10 -9.67
CA ARG A 265 -12.36 16.01 -8.55
C ARG A 265 -12.91 15.07 -7.49
N ILE A 266 -12.08 14.15 -7.03
CA ILE A 266 -12.33 13.29 -5.87
C ILE A 266 -11.47 13.78 -4.71
N THR A 267 -12.09 13.99 -3.55
CA THR A 267 -11.41 14.41 -2.31
C THR A 267 -11.91 13.57 -1.16
N ALA A 268 -11.04 12.77 -0.55
CA ALA A 268 -11.33 12.00 0.65
C ALA A 268 -11.57 12.93 1.86
N LYS A 269 -12.36 12.49 2.84
CA LYS A 269 -12.61 13.23 4.08
C LYS A 269 -11.51 12.95 5.11
N ARG A 270 -10.27 13.25 4.74
CA ARG A 270 -9.05 13.08 5.56
C ARG A 270 -8.25 14.39 5.58
N ASP A 271 -7.25 14.45 6.45
CA ASP A 271 -6.37 15.62 6.66
C ASP A 271 -5.16 15.66 5.71
N TRP A 272 -4.96 14.60 4.92
CA TRP A 272 -3.95 14.51 3.87
C TRP A 272 -4.61 14.10 2.54
N HIS A 273 -3.96 14.45 1.43
CA HIS A 273 -4.41 14.12 0.08
C HIS A 273 -3.25 13.72 -0.82
N ARG A 274 -3.52 12.83 -1.79
CA ARG A 274 -2.50 12.34 -2.73
C ARG A 274 -1.90 13.43 -3.62
N MET A 275 -2.70 14.40 -4.08
CA MET A 275 -2.28 15.43 -5.03
C MET A 275 -2.06 16.77 -4.33
N ALA A 276 -1.07 17.55 -4.79
CA ALA A 276 -0.66 18.81 -4.16
C ALA A 276 -1.79 19.87 -4.10
N MET A 277 -2.81 19.74 -4.95
CA MET A 277 -3.96 20.64 -5.01
C MET A 277 -5.08 20.34 -4.00
N GLY A 278 -4.84 19.46 -3.03
CA GLY A 278 -5.83 19.06 -2.02
C GLY A 278 -6.92 18.14 -2.59
N ALA A 279 -6.52 17.23 -3.48
CA ALA A 279 -7.40 16.24 -4.09
C ALA A 279 -6.72 14.87 -4.08
N ASP A 280 -7.52 13.81 -4.16
CA ASP A 280 -7.02 12.44 -4.19
C ASP A 280 -7.01 11.88 -5.61
N ASP A 281 -7.94 12.33 -6.45
CA ASP A 281 -7.91 12.05 -7.87
C ASP A 281 -8.60 13.14 -8.70
N PHE A 282 -8.29 13.14 -9.99
CA PHE A 282 -8.71 14.18 -10.91
C PHE A 282 -8.94 13.63 -12.31
N LEU A 283 -10.03 14.03 -12.94
CA LEU A 283 -10.34 13.77 -14.35
C LEU A 283 -10.51 15.10 -15.08
N ILE A 284 -9.87 15.24 -16.25
CA ILE A 284 -10.17 16.33 -17.19
C ILE A 284 -10.60 15.76 -18.54
N MET A 285 -11.80 16.11 -18.95
CA MET A 285 -12.37 15.80 -20.25
C MET A 285 -12.46 17.06 -21.10
N TYR A 286 -12.24 16.90 -22.40
CA TYR A 286 -12.03 18.01 -23.31
C TYR A 286 -12.83 17.80 -24.58
N TYR A 287 -13.81 18.68 -24.83
CA TYR A 287 -14.76 18.59 -25.94
C TYR A 287 -14.70 19.82 -26.84
N LYS A 288 -14.99 19.62 -28.13
CA LYS A 288 -15.25 20.71 -29.08
C LYS A 288 -16.76 20.98 -29.11
N VAL A 289 -17.16 22.23 -28.84
CA VAL A 289 -18.57 22.65 -28.92
C VAL A 289 -18.74 23.60 -30.09
N LEU A 290 -19.41 23.13 -31.13
CA LEU A 290 -19.65 23.86 -32.37
C LEU A 290 -20.80 24.88 -32.20
N PRO A 291 -20.82 25.97 -32.99
CA PRO A 291 -21.93 26.93 -32.97
C PRO A 291 -23.26 26.25 -33.32
N PRO A 292 -24.42 26.86 -32.95
CA PRO A 292 -25.72 26.36 -33.39
C PRO A 292 -25.80 26.33 -34.92
N ILE A 293 -26.57 25.38 -35.45
CA ILE A 293 -26.91 25.35 -36.88
C ILE A 293 -28.02 26.40 -37.08
N ALA A 294 -27.78 27.36 -37.97
CA ALA A 294 -28.75 28.39 -38.33
C ALA A 294 -29.96 27.80 -39.06
#